data_AF-A0A1G1I019-F1
#
_entry.id   AF-A0A1G1I019-F1
#
_cell.length_a   1.000
_cell.length_b   1.000
_cell.length_c   1.000
_cell.angle_alpha   90.00
_cell.angle_beta   90.00
_cell.angle_gamma   90.00
#
_symmetry.space_group_name_H-M   'P 1'
#
loop_
_entity.id
_entity.type
_entity.pdbx_description
1 polymer ?
#
loop_
_entity_poly.entity_id
_entity_poly.type
_entity_poly.pdbx_seq_one_letter_code
_entity_poly.pdbx_strand_id
1 'polypeptide(L)'
;MDLELTPKALDRLAEAGFDPVFGARPLRRAVQSQIENPLAQEILAGKFGPRDVIVVDAAADTLTFRRKDAAARDVQGSTSVAKGRMSGATKAKTAN
;
A
#
# COMPACT_ATOMS: atom_id res chain seq x y z
N MET A 1 3.94 -8.43 -2.43
CA MET A 1 3.12 -7.32 -2.96
C MET A 1 1.88 -7.96 -3.49
N ASP A 2 0.74 -7.49 -3.01
CA ASP A 2 -0.56 -8.04 -3.40
C ASP A 2 -1.36 -6.93 -4.10
N LEU A 3 -2.15 -7.32 -5.09
CA LEU A 3 -2.99 -6.40 -5.86
C LEU A 3 -4.46 -6.82 -5.70
N GLU A 4 -5.27 -5.93 -5.15
CA GLU A 4 -6.71 -6.12 -5.00
C GLU A 4 -7.44 -5.17 -5.96
N LEU A 5 -8.36 -5.70 -6.77
CA LEU A 5 -9.21 -4.89 -7.62
C LEU A 5 -10.59 -4.76 -6.99
N THR A 6 -11.09 -3.53 -6.93
CA THR A 6 -12.49 -3.28 -6.58
C THR A 6 -13.42 -3.73 -7.71
N PRO A 7 -14.72 -4.01 -7.42
CA PRO A 7 -15.70 -4.30 -8.45
C PRO A 7 -15.78 -3.20 -9.52
N LYS A 8 -15.72 -1.93 -9.11
CA LYS A 8 -15.73 -0.78 -10.04
C LYS A 8 -14.53 -0.79 -11.00
N ALA A 9 -13.35 -1.14 -10.50
CA ALA A 9 -12.16 -1.28 -11.34
C ALA A 9 -12.30 -2.43 -12.34
N LEU A 10 -12.87 -3.57 -11.90
CA LEU A 10 -13.15 -4.71 -12.77
C LEU A 10 -14.14 -4.36 -13.88
N ASP A 11 -15.24 -3.70 -13.55
CA ASP A 11 -16.24 -3.26 -14.53
C ASP A 11 -15.60 -2.34 -15.57
N ARG A 12 -14.77 -1.40 -15.13
CA ARG A 12 -14.07 -0.48 -16.04
C ARG A 12 -13.07 -1.18 -16.95
N LEU A 13 -12.33 -2.16 -16.43
CA LEU A 13 -11.43 -2.98 -17.24
C LEU A 13 -12.19 -3.84 -18.24
N ALA A 14 -13.36 -4.34 -17.86
CA ALA A 14 -14.21 -5.10 -18.78
C ALA A 14 -14.71 -4.21 -19.92
N GLU A 15 -15.17 -2.99 -19.62
CA GLU A 15 -15.56 -2.01 -20.65
C GLU A 15 -14.41 -1.68 -21.61
N ALA A 16 -13.20 -1.45 -21.08
CA ALA A 16 -12.05 -1.09 -21.91
C ALA A 16 -11.42 -2.29 -22.64
N GLY A 17 -11.62 -3.50 -22.11
CA GLY A 17 -11.04 -4.74 -22.60
C GLY A 17 -11.96 -5.58 -23.48
N PHE A 18 -13.24 -5.20 -23.58
CA PHE A 18 -14.25 -5.87 -24.39
C PHE A 18 -14.49 -5.11 -25.69
N ASP A 19 -14.38 -5.82 -26.81
CA ASP A 19 -14.74 -5.31 -28.11
C ASP A 19 -15.82 -6.25 -28.73
N PRO A 20 -16.92 -5.74 -29.29
CA PRO A 20 -17.99 -6.56 -29.86
C PRO A 20 -17.52 -7.50 -30.98
N VAL A 21 -16.47 -7.13 -31.71
CA VAL A 21 -15.90 -7.89 -32.83
C VAL A 21 -14.81 -8.83 -32.34
N PHE A 22 -13.97 -8.38 -31.39
CA PHE A 22 -12.78 -9.13 -30.94
C PHE A 22 -12.94 -9.82 -29.58
N GLY A 23 -14.07 -9.69 -28.90
CA GLY A 23 -14.31 -10.22 -27.57
C GLY A 23 -13.32 -9.63 -26.54
N ALA A 24 -12.87 -10.46 -25.59
CA ALA A 24 -11.92 -10.05 -24.56
C ALA A 24 -10.44 -10.02 -25.02
N ARG A 25 -10.15 -10.14 -26.33
CA ARG A 25 -8.76 -10.10 -26.83
C ARG A 25 -8.03 -8.79 -26.47
N PRO A 26 -8.69 -7.62 -26.50
CA PRO A 26 -8.08 -6.36 -26.04
C PRO A 26 -7.82 -6.30 -24.53
N LEU A 27 -8.45 -7.15 -23.71
CA LEU A 27 -8.35 -7.11 -22.25
C LEU A 27 -6.92 -7.16 -21.74
N ARG A 28 -6.08 -8.03 -22.32
CA ARG A 28 -4.66 -8.09 -21.94
C ARG A 28 -3.96 -6.75 -22.14
N ARG A 29 -4.25 -6.07 -23.25
CA ARG A 29 -3.67 -4.75 -23.56
C ARG A 29 -4.20 -3.70 -22.60
N ALA A 30 -5.50 -3.73 -22.27
CA ALA A 30 -6.10 -2.81 -21.32
C ALA A 30 -5.48 -2.95 -19.92
N VAL A 31 -5.31 -4.19 -19.42
CA VAL A 31 -4.62 -4.46 -18.15
C VAL A 31 -3.20 -3.90 -18.19
N GLN A 32 -2.44 -4.16 -19.26
CA GLN A 32 -1.06 -3.68 -19.36
C GLN A 32 -0.98 -2.15 -19.40
N SER A 33 -1.81 -1.49 -20.21
CA SER A 33 -1.72 -0.04 -20.38
C SER A 33 -2.34 0.76 -19.22
N GLN A 34 -3.39 0.24 -18.57
CA GLN A 34 -4.13 0.95 -17.52
C GLN A 34 -3.72 0.55 -16.10
N ILE A 35 -3.16 -0.65 -15.90
CA ILE A 35 -2.70 -1.11 -14.59
C ILE A 35 -1.18 -1.26 -14.56
N GLU A 36 -0.61 -2.12 -15.39
CA GLU A 36 0.80 -2.53 -15.26
C GLU A 36 1.76 -1.36 -15.46
N ASN A 37 1.58 -0.59 -16.55
CA ASN A 37 2.46 0.53 -16.87
C ASN A 37 2.39 1.65 -15.82
N PRO A 38 1.20 2.16 -15.41
CA PRO A 38 1.12 3.19 -14.36
C PRO A 38 1.64 2.68 -13.02
N LEU A 39 1.33 1.42 -12.65
CA LEU A 39 1.77 0.89 -11.38
C LEU A 39 3.30 0.71 -11.33
N ALA A 40 3.92 0.29 -12.43
CA ALA A 40 5.37 0.22 -12.53
C ALA A 40 6.02 1.60 -12.31
N GLN A 41 5.46 2.67 -12.90
CA GLN A 41 5.95 4.03 -12.68
C GLN A 41 5.85 4.44 -11.20
N GLU A 42 4.75 4.11 -10.54
CA GLU A 42 4.54 4.45 -9.13
C GLU A 42 5.45 3.65 -8.18
N ILE A 43 5.76 2.39 -8.51
CA ILE A 43 6.75 1.58 -7.80
C ILE A 43 8.15 2.18 -7.96
N LEU A 44 8.53 2.55 -9.20
CA LEU A 44 9.83 3.17 -9.47
C LEU A 44 9.96 4.56 -8.81
N ALA A 45 8.85 5.29 -8.66
CA ALA A 45 8.78 6.53 -7.91
C ALA A 45 8.85 6.34 -6.37
N GLY A 46 8.83 5.09 -5.90
CA GLY A 46 8.90 4.75 -4.48
C GLY A 46 7.58 4.91 -3.71
N LYS A 47 6.43 5.07 -4.40
CA LYS A 47 5.12 5.19 -3.74
C LYS A 47 4.62 3.86 -3.19
N PHE A 48 5.02 2.74 -3.78
CA PHE A 48 4.63 1.39 -3.37
C PHE A 48 5.85 0.48 -3.20
N GLY A 49 5.86 -0.30 -2.11
CA GLY A 49 6.93 -1.22 -1.77
C GLY A 49 6.58 -2.71 -1.90
N PRO A 50 7.58 -3.61 -1.77
CA PRO A 50 7.41 -5.05 -1.99
C PRO A 50 6.40 -5.75 -1.05
N ARG A 51 6.09 -5.14 0.10
CA ARG A 51 5.15 -5.67 1.11
C ARG A 51 3.80 -4.98 1.13
N ASP A 52 3.58 -4.02 0.24
CA ASP A 52 2.32 -3.29 0.19
C ASP A 52 1.23 -4.14 -0.48
N VAL A 53 0.01 -3.94 0.00
CA VAL A 53 -1.21 -4.37 -0.67
C VAL A 53 -1.78 -3.15 -1.36
N ILE A 54 -1.85 -3.21 -2.68
CA ILE A 54 -2.34 -2.11 -3.52
C ILE A 54 -3.78 -2.42 -3.91
N VAL A 55 -4.67 -1.47 -3.62
CA VAL A 55 -6.06 -1.50 -4.04
C VAL A 55 -6.20 -0.64 -5.29
N VAL A 56 -6.69 -1.26 -6.36
CA VAL A 56 -7.05 -0.60 -7.62
C VAL A 56 -8.54 -0.27 -7.59
N ASP A 57 -8.85 1.00 -7.77
CA ASP A 57 -10.21 1.53 -7.77
C ASP A 57 -10.47 2.34 -9.04
N ALA A 58 -11.73 2.51 -9.42
CA ALA A 58 -12.10 3.36 -10.55
C ALA A 58 -12.71 4.67 -10.04
N ALA A 59 -12.14 5.78 -10.49
CA ALA A 59 -12.65 7.13 -10.21
C ALA A 59 -12.99 7.82 -11.53
N ALA A 60 -14.29 8.04 -11.76
CA ALA A 60 -14.82 8.56 -13.02
C ALA A 60 -14.32 7.73 -14.23
N ASP A 61 -13.33 8.25 -14.96
CA ASP A 61 -12.80 7.62 -16.17
C ASP A 61 -11.41 7.01 -16.01
N THR A 62 -10.78 7.09 -14.83
CA THR A 62 -9.41 6.62 -14.62
C THR A 62 -9.30 5.59 -13.49
N LEU A 63 -8.32 4.70 -13.62
CA LEU A 63 -7.93 3.80 -12.54
C LEU A 63 -7.03 4.56 -11.56
N THR A 64 -7.28 4.34 -10.27
CA THR A 64 -6.54 4.94 -9.16
C THR A 64 -5.95 3.84 -8.28
N PHE A 65 -4.76 4.10 -7.76
CA PHE A 65 -4.02 3.15 -6.92
C PHE A 65 -3.92 3.70 -5.51
N ARG A 66 -4.30 2.88 -4.52
CA ARG A 66 -4.19 3.23 -3.11
C ARG A 66 -3.54 2.09 -2.35
N ARG A 67 -2.75 2.42 -1.33
CA ARG A 67 -2.26 1.39 -0.40
C ARG A 67 -3.39 1.02 0.55
N LYS A 68 -3.63 -0.27 0.75
CA LYS A 68 -4.50 -0.75 1.83
C LYS A 68 -3.79 -0.47 3.14
N ASP A 69 -4.31 0.46 3.92
CA ASP A 69 -3.69 0.80 5.20
C ASP A 69 -3.61 -0.43 6.10
N ALA A 70 -2.39 -0.78 6.47
CA ALA A 70 -2.08 -1.83 7.42
C ALA A 70 -2.30 -1.34 8.86
N ALA A 71 -3.41 -0.63 9.14
CA ALA A 71 -3.74 -0.08 10.47
C ALA A 71 -3.95 -1.16 11.57
N ALA A 72 -3.55 -2.40 11.34
CA ALA A 72 -3.60 -3.51 12.28
C ALA A 72 -2.27 -4.29 12.42
N ARG A 73 -1.13 -3.78 11.92
CA ARG A 73 0.17 -4.49 12.03
C ARG A 73 1.19 -3.90 13.01
N ASP A 74 0.91 -2.75 13.62
CA ASP A 74 1.88 -2.05 14.50
C ASP A 74 1.52 -2.07 16.00
N VAL A 75 1.02 -3.19 16.54
CA VAL A 75 0.87 -3.35 18.02
C VAL A 75 1.90 -4.32 18.63
N GLN A 76 2.75 -4.97 17.83
CA GLN A 76 3.69 -5.97 18.36
C GLN A 76 5.13 -5.71 17.87
N GLY A 77 5.86 -4.79 18.53
CA GLY A 77 7.28 -4.61 18.21
C GLY A 77 8.07 -3.54 18.96
N SER A 78 7.46 -2.61 19.72
CA SER A 78 8.22 -1.63 20.50
C SER A 78 7.86 -1.67 21.99
N THR A 79 8.17 -2.78 22.66
CA THR A 79 8.50 -2.72 24.08
C THR A 79 9.90 -3.31 24.25
N SER A 80 10.71 -2.62 25.07
CA SER A 80 12.07 -2.94 25.53
C SER A 80 13.24 -2.63 24.59
N VAL A 81 13.71 -1.38 24.64
CA VAL A 81 15.16 -1.11 24.76
C VAL A 81 15.38 -0.26 26.01
N ALA A 82 16.07 -0.87 26.95
CA ALA A 82 16.51 -0.31 28.21
C ALA A 82 17.37 0.96 28.02
N LYS A 83 17.07 2.00 28.80
CA LYS A 83 18.06 2.98 29.24
C LYS A 83 17.73 3.42 30.66
N GLY A 84 18.55 2.97 31.62
CA GLY A 84 18.42 3.35 33.02
C GLY A 84 19.26 2.51 33.97
N ARG A 85 20.47 2.08 33.57
CA ARG A 85 21.46 1.56 34.52
C ARG A 85 21.98 2.73 35.36
N MET A 86 21.56 2.75 36.61
CA MET A 86 22.38 2.90 37.82
C MET A 86 23.74 3.59 37.66
N SER A 87 23.90 4.75 38.32
CA SER A 87 25.16 5.18 38.97
C SER A 87 24.80 6.28 39.96
N GLY A 88 24.84 6.00 41.26
CA GLY A 88 25.87 6.54 42.15
C GLY A 88 25.28 7.65 43.03
N ALA A 89 24.74 7.33 44.20
CA ALA A 89 25.44 7.42 45.48
C ALA A 89 25.83 8.87 45.88
N THR A 90 25.27 9.33 47.02
CA THR A 90 26.01 9.81 48.22
C THR A 90 25.51 11.13 48.83
N LYS A 91 25.07 11.00 50.08
CA LYS A 91 25.09 11.91 51.25
C LYS A 91 24.34 13.26 51.25
N ALA A 92 23.44 13.29 52.26
CA ALA A 92 23.39 14.23 53.38
C ALA A 92 22.88 15.65 53.13
N LYS A 93 21.95 16.09 54.00
CA LYS A 93 22.18 17.15 55.02
C LYS A 93 20.83 17.77 55.48
N THR A 94 20.55 17.63 56.78
CA THR A 94 19.96 18.63 57.72
C THR A 94 18.56 19.19 57.38
N ALA A 95 17.51 18.80 58.12
CA ALA A 95 17.01 19.42 59.36
C ALA A 95 16.58 20.89 59.21
N ASN A 96 15.27 21.15 59.17
CA ASN A 96 14.50 21.92 60.16
C ASN A 96 13.01 21.70 59.89
#